data_AF-A0A3B9F7L1-F1
#
_entry.id   AF-A0A3B9F7L1-F1
#
_cell.length_a   1.000
_cell.length_b   1.000
_cell.length_c   1.000
_cell.angle_alpha   90.00
_cell.angle_beta   90.00
_cell.angle_gamma   90.00
#
_symmetry.space_group_name_H-M   'P 1'
#
loop_
_entity.id
_entity.type
_entity.pdbx_description
1 polymer ?
#
loop_
_entity_poly.entity_id
_entity_poly.type
_entity_poly.pdbx_seq_one_letter_code
_entity_poly.pdbx_strand_id
1 'polypeptide(L)'
;MRILKIQTLRGPNYWSIQHHKLIIMRLDLEKLADISSNEIPGFYDGLLKTLPTLERHFCSPGYHGGFLVRVREGTMMGHIIEHIALELQSLAGMELGFGRTRETSTPGVYQVV
;
A
#
# COMPACT_ATOMS: atom_id res chain seq x y z
N MET A 1 4.05 -6.69 -12.73
CA MET A 1 2.92 -6.41 -11.83
C MET A 1 1.68 -6.11 -12.65
N ARG A 2 0.54 -6.63 -12.23
CA ARG A 2 -0.75 -6.47 -12.90
C ARG A 2 -1.89 -6.30 -11.90
N ILE A 3 -2.73 -5.27 -12.11
CA ILE A 3 -3.99 -5.12 -11.40
C ILE A 3 -4.99 -6.10 -12.00
N LEU A 4 -5.42 -7.10 -11.21
CA LEU A 4 -6.38 -8.11 -11.65
C LEU A 4 -7.82 -7.66 -11.45
N LYS A 5 -8.10 -6.92 -10.38
CA LYS A 5 -9.43 -6.42 -10.04
C LYS A 5 -9.35 -5.21 -9.13
N ILE A 6 -10.25 -4.25 -9.32
CA ILE A 6 -10.55 -3.20 -8.33
C ILE A 6 -12.04 -3.28 -8.00
N GLN A 7 -12.37 -3.13 -6.71
CA GLN A 7 -13.74 -3.13 -6.22
C GLN A 7 -13.90 -2.09 -5.12
N THR A 8 -14.92 -1.25 -5.22
CA THR A 8 -15.29 -0.31 -4.16
C THR A 8 -16.37 -0.94 -3.27
N LEU A 9 -16.22 -0.84 -1.96
CA LEU A 9 -17.21 -1.27 -0.98
C LEU A 9 -17.89 -0.06 -0.34
N ARG A 10 -19.20 -0.19 -0.10
CA ARG A 10 -20.03 0.80 0.60
C ARG A 10 -20.92 0.06 1.61
N GLY A 11 -20.86 0.46 2.86
CA GLY A 11 -21.60 -0.16 3.97
C GLY A 11 -20.82 -1.27 4.69
N PRO A 12 -21.52 -2.11 5.48
CA PRO A 12 -20.91 -3.23 6.19
C PRO A 12 -20.14 -4.15 5.25
N ASN A 13 -18.94 -4.55 5.65
CA ASN A 13 -18.07 -5.38 4.82
C ASN A 13 -17.20 -6.32 5.67
N TYR A 14 -16.55 -7.26 4.98
CA TYR A 14 -15.70 -8.28 5.59
C TYR A 14 -14.42 -7.73 6.23
N TRP A 15 -13.88 -6.61 5.73
CA TRP A 15 -12.54 -6.14 6.10
C TRP A 15 -12.53 -5.31 7.38
N SER A 16 -13.59 -4.53 7.60
CA SER A 16 -13.70 -3.67 8.77
C SER A 16 -15.16 -3.45 9.14
N ILE A 17 -15.45 -3.56 10.43
CA ILE A 17 -16.75 -3.17 11.01
C ILE A 17 -16.84 -1.66 11.27
N GLN A 18 -15.71 -0.95 11.24
CA GLN A 18 -15.65 0.50 11.51
C GLN A 18 -15.56 1.31 10.20
N HIS A 19 -14.95 0.75 9.16
CA HIS A 19 -14.70 1.45 7.89
C HIS A 19 -15.64 0.94 6.81
N HIS A 20 -16.63 1.76 6.44
CA HIS A 20 -17.69 1.38 5.49
C HIS A 20 -17.42 1.79 4.04
N LYS A 21 -16.37 2.57 3.78
CA LYS A 21 -15.97 2.98 2.42
C LYS A 21 -14.55 2.50 2.20
N LEU A 22 -14.38 1.44 1.42
CA LEU A 22 -13.08 0.81 1.17
C LEU A 22 -12.89 0.56 -0.32
N ILE A 23 -11.65 0.58 -0.79
CA ILE A 23 -11.28 0.20 -2.15
C ILE A 23 -10.39 -1.03 -2.04
N ILE A 24 -10.81 -2.13 -2.64
CA ILE A 24 -10.04 -3.37 -2.65
C ILE A 24 -9.43 -3.54 -4.03
N MET A 25 -8.13 -3.79 -4.05
CA MET A 25 -7.37 -4.15 -5.23
C MET A 25 -6.82 -5.56 -5.10
N ARG A 26 -7.15 -6.42 -6.09
CA ARG A 26 -6.45 -7.68 -6.29
C ARG A 26 -5.28 -7.43 -7.24
N LEU A 27 -4.08 -7.68 -6.74
CA LEU A 27 -2.84 -7.30 -7.38
C LEU A 27 -1.95 -8.53 -7.53
N ASP A 28 -1.54 -8.82 -8.76
CA ASP A 28 -0.46 -9.77 -9.03
C ASP A 28 0.86 -9.00 -9.08
N LEU A 29 1.74 -9.23 -8.12
CA LEU A 29 3.05 -8.57 -8.09
C LEU A 29 4.02 -9.17 -9.13
N GLU A 30 3.74 -10.35 -9.66
CA GLU A 30 4.63 -11.10 -10.53
C GLU A 30 6.04 -11.17 -9.90
N LYS A 31 7.10 -10.86 -10.66
CA LYS A 31 8.48 -10.86 -10.18
C LYS A 31 8.76 -9.87 -9.04
N LEU A 32 7.90 -8.87 -8.82
CA LEU A 32 8.09 -7.90 -7.72
C LEU A 32 7.67 -8.46 -6.35
N ALA A 33 7.06 -9.65 -6.30
CA ALA A 33 6.74 -10.29 -5.03
C ALA A 33 8.02 -10.63 -4.23
N ASP A 34 9.09 -10.99 -4.94
CA ASP A 34 10.35 -11.47 -4.37
C ASP A 34 11.45 -10.40 -4.31
N ILE A 35 11.12 -9.14 -4.65
CA ILE A 35 12.09 -8.03 -4.70
C ILE A 35 11.72 -7.01 -3.63
N SER A 36 12.68 -6.72 -2.74
CA SER A 36 12.56 -5.69 -1.72
C SER A 36 12.88 -4.30 -2.29
N SER A 37 12.29 -3.25 -1.73
CA SER A 37 12.44 -1.88 -2.22
C SER A 37 13.89 -1.37 -2.28
N ASN A 38 14.75 -1.82 -1.37
CA ASN A 38 16.17 -1.47 -1.32
C ASN A 38 17.01 -2.14 -2.42
N GLU A 39 16.46 -3.15 -3.10
CA GLU A 39 17.11 -3.83 -4.23
C GLU A 39 16.81 -3.14 -5.57
N ILE A 40 15.88 -2.17 -5.58
CA ILE A 40 15.50 -1.42 -6.78
C ILE A 40 16.26 -0.08 -6.78
N PRO A 41 17.25 0.11 -7.67
CA PRO A 41 18.06 1.33 -7.67
C PRO A 41 17.22 2.59 -7.88
N GLY A 42 17.42 3.60 -7.02
CA GLY A 42 16.73 4.89 -7.10
C GLY A 42 15.25 4.86 -6.71
N PHE A 43 14.72 3.73 -6.23
CA PHE A 43 13.30 3.60 -5.90
C PHE A 43 12.85 4.57 -4.80
N TYR A 44 13.63 4.68 -3.72
CA TYR A 44 13.33 5.58 -2.61
C TYR A 44 13.22 7.05 -3.08
N ASP A 45 14.22 7.54 -3.81
CA ASP A 45 14.26 8.93 -4.27
C ASP A 45 13.16 9.21 -5.29
N GLY A 46 12.90 8.25 -6.20
CA GLY A 46 11.81 8.35 -7.17
C GLY A 46 10.44 8.41 -6.51
N LEU A 47 10.21 7.56 -5.49
CA LEU A 47 8.96 7.54 -4.74
C LEU A 47 8.74 8.86 -3.99
N LEU A 48 9.74 9.31 -3.22
CA LEU A 48 9.65 10.55 -2.44
C LEU A 48 9.47 11.78 -3.34
N LYS A 49 10.15 11.82 -4.49
CA LYS A 49 9.98 12.90 -5.47
C LYS A 49 8.56 12.94 -6.06
N THR A 50 7.96 11.76 -6.28
CA THR A 50 6.64 11.65 -6.93
C THR A 50 5.50 11.91 -5.95
N LEU A 51 5.61 11.42 -4.71
CA LEU A 51 4.60 11.55 -3.66
C LEU A 51 5.26 12.05 -2.36
N PRO A 52 5.62 13.35 -2.29
CA PRO A 52 6.38 13.90 -1.15
C PRO A 52 5.61 13.83 0.17
N THR A 53 4.29 13.86 0.10
CA THR A 53 3.37 13.78 1.25
C THR A 53 3.37 12.42 1.96
N LEU A 54 3.96 11.37 1.37
CA LEU A 54 4.20 10.09 2.03
C LEU A 54 5.10 10.20 3.26
N GLU A 55 5.84 11.29 3.44
CA GLU A 55 6.57 11.57 4.68
C GLU A 55 5.65 11.60 5.90
N ARG A 56 4.36 11.90 5.72
CA ARG A 56 3.35 11.89 6.80
C ARG A 56 2.94 10.49 7.22
N HIS A 57 3.26 9.47 6.44
CA HIS A 57 2.81 8.10 6.71
C HIS A 57 3.59 7.48 7.87
N PHE A 58 2.82 6.97 8.82
CA PHE A 58 3.29 6.14 9.91
C PHE A 58 3.30 4.68 9.45
N CYS A 59 4.16 3.87 10.05
CA CYS A 59 4.20 2.42 9.85
C CYS A 59 4.46 1.75 11.22
N SER A 60 4.89 0.48 11.26
CA SER A 60 5.24 -0.25 12.49
C SER A 60 6.13 0.52 13.48
N PRO A 61 7.10 1.36 13.05
CA PRO A 61 7.88 2.17 13.98
C PRO A 61 7.09 3.23 14.76
N GLY A 62 5.86 3.56 14.35
CA GLY A 62 4.94 4.39 15.12
C GLY A 62 5.23 5.90 15.12
N TYR A 63 6.13 6.38 14.25
CA TYR A 63 6.46 7.81 14.13
C TYR A 63 6.33 8.32 12.69
N HIS A 64 6.23 9.64 12.55
CA HIS A 64 6.11 10.37 11.29
C HIS A 64 7.31 10.08 10.38
N GLY A 65 7.07 9.67 9.13
CA GLY A 65 8.11 9.27 8.19
C GLY A 65 8.61 7.84 8.40
N GLY A 66 8.08 7.11 9.40
CA GLY A 66 8.46 5.73 9.66
C GLY A 66 8.22 4.79 8.48
N PHE A 67 7.24 5.08 7.62
CA PHE A 67 7.06 4.35 6.36
C PHE A 67 8.26 4.50 5.42
N LEU A 68 8.74 5.73 5.21
CA LEU A 68 9.87 5.99 4.33
C LEU A 68 11.17 5.35 4.83
N VAL A 69 11.36 5.27 6.15
CA VAL A 69 12.47 4.51 6.74
C VAL A 69 12.41 3.04 6.32
N ARG A 70 11.23 2.40 6.38
CA ARG A 70 11.04 1.01 5.91
C ARG A 70 11.28 0.84 4.42
N VAL A 71 10.87 1.81 3.59
CA VAL A 71 11.17 1.79 2.15
C VAL A 71 12.69 1.84 1.90
N ARG A 72 13.42 2.65 2.66
CA ARG A 72 14.87 2.77 2.54
C ARG A 72 15.60 1.52 3.02
N GLU A 73 15.17 0.93 4.15
CA GLU A 73 15.75 -0.29 4.71
C GLU A 73 15.45 -1.53 3.86
N GLY A 74 14.29 -1.54 3.18
CA GLY A 74 13.78 -2.68 2.44
C GLY A 74 12.43 -3.15 2.97
N THR A 75 11.42 -3.10 2.11
CA THR A 75 10.09 -3.64 2.39
C THR A 75 9.44 -4.20 1.12
N MET A 76 8.39 -5.00 1.30
CA MET A 76 7.71 -5.68 0.19
C MET A 76 6.86 -4.72 -0.64
N MET A 77 6.80 -4.96 -1.96
CA MET A 77 6.08 -4.08 -2.88
C MET A 77 4.58 -3.97 -2.56
N GLY A 78 3.94 -5.04 -2.07
CA GLY A 78 2.53 -4.99 -1.65
C GLY A 78 2.27 -3.98 -0.53
N HIS A 79 3.16 -3.92 0.46
CA HIS A 79 3.07 -2.95 1.56
C HIS A 79 3.29 -1.50 1.09
N ILE A 80 4.20 -1.29 0.13
CA ILE A 80 4.42 0.03 -0.47
C ILE A 80 3.19 0.50 -1.23
N ILE A 81 2.58 -0.40 -2.00
CA ILE A 81 1.39 -0.12 -2.78
C ILE A 81 0.19 0.20 -1.89
N GLU A 82 0.07 -0.44 -0.72
CA GLU A 82 -0.93 -0.06 0.29
C GLU A 82 -0.79 1.41 0.67
N HIS A 83 0.40 1.85 1.07
CA HIS A 83 0.63 3.24 1.45
C HIS A 83 0.45 4.21 0.27
N ILE A 84 0.83 3.83 -0.95
CA ILE A 84 0.56 4.65 -2.15
C ILE A 84 -0.94 4.76 -2.39
N ALA A 85 -1.69 3.66 -2.30
CA ALA A 85 -3.13 3.65 -2.51
C ALA A 85 -3.86 4.49 -1.45
N LEU A 86 -3.41 4.46 -0.20
CA LEU A 86 -3.89 5.34 0.85
C LEU A 86 -3.55 6.80 0.54
N GLU A 87 -2.30 7.13 0.22
CA GLU A 87 -1.92 8.52 -0.07
C GLU A 87 -2.74 9.11 -1.23
N LEU A 88 -2.93 8.36 -2.31
CA LEU A 88 -3.74 8.78 -3.45
C LEU A 88 -5.21 9.03 -3.07
N GLN A 89 -5.77 8.18 -2.20
CA GLN A 89 -7.12 8.40 -1.66
C GLN A 89 -7.18 9.67 -0.78
N SER A 90 -6.13 9.95 0.01
CA SER A 90 -6.06 11.13 0.87
C SER A 90 -6.02 12.41 0.03
N LEU A 91 -5.16 12.42 -0.99
CA LEU A 91 -5.06 13.53 -1.95
C LEU A 91 -6.36 13.74 -2.73
N ALA A 92 -7.15 12.70 -2.94
CA ALA A 92 -8.48 12.78 -3.53
C ALA A 92 -9.59 13.21 -2.53
N GLY A 93 -9.25 13.52 -1.27
CA GLY A 93 -10.17 14.02 -0.26
C GLY A 93 -10.90 12.92 0.54
N MET A 94 -10.45 11.67 0.49
CA MET A 94 -10.97 10.61 1.35
C MET A 94 -10.26 10.62 2.71
N GLU A 95 -11.03 10.56 3.79
CA GLU A 95 -10.50 10.35 5.13
C GLU A 95 -10.06 8.88 5.28
N LEU A 96 -8.85 8.66 5.77
CA LEU A 96 -8.22 7.33 5.80
C LEU A 96 -7.66 7.02 7.17
N GLY A 97 -7.76 5.75 7.55
CA GLY A 97 -7.16 5.20 8.76
C GLY A 97 -7.01 3.69 8.74
N PHE A 98 -7.29 3.05 7.61
CA PHE A 98 -7.31 1.59 7.48
C PHE A 98 -6.70 1.17 6.15
N GLY A 99 -5.57 0.49 6.22
CA GLY A 99 -4.95 -0.22 5.12
C GLY A 99 -4.71 -1.66 5.51
N ARG A 100 -4.81 -2.57 4.54
CA ARG A 100 -4.40 -3.96 4.78
C ARG A 100 -3.95 -4.67 3.51
N THR A 101 -2.74 -5.18 3.54
CA THR A 101 -2.22 -6.09 2.53
C THR A 101 -2.17 -7.53 3.04
N ARG A 102 -2.75 -8.44 2.27
CA ARG A 102 -2.75 -9.88 2.53
C ARG A 102 -2.56 -10.66 1.24
N GLU A 103 -1.65 -11.61 1.27
CA GLU A 103 -1.53 -12.58 0.17
C GLU A 103 -2.79 -13.45 0.11
N THR A 104 -3.15 -13.83 -1.11
CA THR A 104 -4.26 -14.76 -1.35
C THR A 104 -3.76 -16.21 -1.32
N SER A 105 -4.64 -17.17 -1.60
CA SER A 105 -4.23 -18.57 -1.80
C SER A 105 -3.38 -18.77 -3.06
N THR A 106 -3.34 -17.79 -3.97
CA THR A 106 -2.46 -17.80 -5.14
C THR A 106 -1.19 -17.02 -4.80
N PRO A 107 0.00 -17.67 -4.76
CA PRO A 107 1.25 -17.00 -4.44
C PRO A 107 1.54 -15.81 -5.36
N GLY A 108 2.08 -14.73 -4.81
CA GLY A 108 2.36 -13.49 -5.53
C GLY A 108 1.14 -12.62 -5.82
N VAL A 109 -0.08 -13.11 -5.54
CA VAL A 109 -1.32 -12.36 -5.69
C VAL A 109 -1.82 -11.89 -4.33
N TYR A 110 -1.99 -10.59 -4.18
CA TYR A 110 -2.37 -9.92 -2.94
C TYR A 110 -3.73 -9.25 -3.05
N GLN A 111 -4.44 -9.19 -1.92
CA GLN A 111 -5.51 -8.23 -1.68
C GLN A 111 -4.91 -7.04 -0.92
N VAL A 112 -5.01 -5.87 -1.53
CA VAL A 112 -4.67 -4.57 -0.94
C VAL A 112 -5.99 -3.84 -0.69
N VAL A 113 -6.22 -3.44 0.56
CA VAL A 113 -7.45 -2.77 1.03
C VAL A 113 -7.10 -1.41 1.57
#